data_AF-A0A1J8Q4L4-F1
#
_entry.id   AF-A0A1J8Q4L4-F1
#
_cell.length_a   1.000
_cell.length_b   1.000
_cell.length_c   1.000
_cell.angle_alpha   90.00
_cell.angle_beta   90.00
_cell.angle_gamma   90.00
#
_symmetry.space_group_name_H-M   'P 1'
#
loop_
_entity.id
_entity.type
_entity.pdbx_description
1 polymer ?
#
loop_
_entity_poly.entity_id
_entity_poly.type
_entity_poly.pdbx_seq_one_letter_code
_entity_poly.pdbx_strand_id
1 'polypeptide(L)'
;MPGITQQPLADMAEPLPPYTTLPQPEPEPPQYTLPERFTIGRNSTHHLVRPDQLKAHLQLLAAFDYLRQRVVASESLIAGLEADSEKRWVWFVNLAVERWYAEDTTRISKLKPLTKFSDYFPTLLANPDLLTTDTPQPERVSAWERHTETPYDPFASIATLTHKPVNCPRCSQTILAPFIQSDGTGYAQSNFSINCKCNYPITKELLGLHKFAKNAVESTSPDKYFAGTLHTPRNIFDIKSGYVIRERLLTSDIFKLTKLNDPVGQILSNILYDAARMRTILSKHDMKPRLLNKIMSAYTDDRVFSLDLVGAVLRQALFVKKMVDLGWTEAGYFSSEVDVVALQHCVARYHAFLSLMAESPASFFVPTLDIDLAWHTHQLMASLYKSDCLILVGRFIDHDDKVEEDQLATSFDLTCRAWSVCLFP
;
A
#
# COMPACT_ATOMS: atom_id res chain seq x y z
N MET A 1 80.71 -22.51 -45.19
CA MET A 1 81.93 -21.69 -45.03
C MET A 1 82.62 -21.65 -46.38
N PRO A 2 82.59 -20.54 -47.14
CA PRO A 2 81.94 -19.23 -46.88
C PRO A 2 80.40 -19.34 -47.14
N GLY A 3 79.61 -18.27 -47.32
CA GLY A 3 79.89 -16.84 -47.24
C GLY A 3 78.63 -16.00 -47.03
N ILE A 4 78.77 -14.78 -46.50
CA ILE A 4 77.67 -13.84 -46.28
C ILE A 4 77.54 -12.91 -47.48
N THR A 5 76.32 -12.77 -48.01
CA THR A 5 75.95 -11.70 -48.95
C THR A 5 74.74 -10.98 -48.38
N GLN A 6 74.87 -9.67 -48.12
CA GLN A 6 73.75 -8.85 -47.68
C GLN A 6 72.89 -8.44 -48.89
N GLN A 7 71.58 -8.43 -48.73
CA GLN A 7 70.67 -7.62 -49.54
C GLN A 7 69.79 -6.75 -48.61
N PRO A 8 69.27 -5.61 -49.08
CA PRO A 8 68.72 -4.57 -48.20
C PRO A 8 67.34 -4.95 -47.64
N LEU A 9 66.96 -4.33 -46.52
CA LEU A 9 65.54 -4.16 -46.21
C LEU A 9 64.94 -3.25 -47.29
N ALA A 10 63.92 -3.74 -47.99
CA ALA A 10 63.01 -2.92 -48.76
C ALA A 10 61.76 -2.65 -47.91
N ASP A 11 61.26 -1.42 -47.91
CA ASP A 11 60.08 -1.05 -47.15
C ASP A 11 58.84 -1.83 -47.60
N MET A 12 58.22 -2.55 -46.66
CA MET A 12 56.83 -3.01 -46.77
C MET A 12 55.94 -2.21 -45.81
N ALA A 13 55.99 -0.89 -45.96
CA ALA A 13 55.01 0.01 -45.39
C ALA A 13 53.74 -0.02 -46.25
N GLU A 14 52.80 -0.90 -45.93
CA GLU A 14 51.42 -0.72 -46.40
C GLU A 14 50.90 0.64 -45.88
N PRO A 15 50.26 1.47 -46.71
CA PRO A 15 49.69 2.73 -46.23
C PRO A 15 48.51 2.40 -45.31
N LEU A 16 48.62 2.77 -44.03
CA LEU A 16 47.51 2.72 -43.09
C LEU A 16 46.31 3.48 -43.69
N PRO A 17 45.07 2.97 -43.54
CA PRO A 17 43.89 3.65 -44.06
C PRO A 17 43.77 5.05 -43.41
N PRO A 18 43.30 6.06 -44.16
CA PRO A 18 43.22 7.42 -43.66
C PRO A 18 42.30 7.47 -42.43
N TYR A 19 42.85 7.91 -41.29
CA TYR A 19 42.07 8.18 -40.09
C TYR A 19 41.16 9.39 -40.34
N THR A 20 39.90 9.12 -40.72
CA THR A 20 38.86 10.13 -40.84
C THR A 20 38.56 10.73 -39.48
N THR A 21 39.12 11.90 -39.17
CA THR A 21 38.94 12.62 -37.90
C THR A 21 37.61 13.36 -37.78
N LEU A 22 36.56 12.87 -38.47
CA LEU A 22 35.19 13.29 -38.24
C LEU A 22 34.56 12.28 -37.28
N PRO A 23 33.89 12.71 -36.20
CA PRO A 23 33.10 11.78 -35.40
C PRO A 23 32.05 11.16 -36.32
N GLN A 24 32.00 9.82 -36.38
CA GLN A 24 30.84 9.18 -36.97
C GLN A 24 29.63 9.53 -36.08
N PRO A 25 28.46 9.84 -36.67
CA PRO A 25 27.26 9.99 -35.86
C PRO A 25 27.06 8.69 -35.08
N GLU A 26 26.78 8.81 -33.78
CA GLU A 26 26.40 7.64 -32.99
C GLU A 26 25.18 7.00 -33.66
N PRO A 27 25.13 5.66 -33.80
CA PRO A 27 24.00 5.01 -34.43
C PRO A 27 22.74 5.36 -33.62
N GLU A 28 21.71 5.88 -34.30
CA GLU A 28 20.48 6.31 -33.63
C GLU A 28 19.96 5.18 -32.71
N PRO A 29 19.68 5.47 -31.43
CA PRO A 29 19.25 4.44 -30.49
C PRO A 29 17.98 3.79 -31.02
N PRO A 30 17.86 2.45 -30.95
CA PRO A 30 16.79 1.73 -31.62
C PRO A 30 15.43 2.22 -31.14
N GLN A 31 14.65 2.82 -32.05
CA GLN A 31 13.34 3.38 -31.76
C GLN A 31 12.38 2.28 -31.30
N TYR A 32 12.23 2.16 -29.98
CA TYR A 32 11.23 1.28 -29.39
C TYR A 32 9.84 1.91 -29.53
N THR A 33 8.95 1.21 -30.23
CA THR A 33 7.53 1.60 -30.34
C THR A 33 6.71 0.69 -29.44
N LEU A 34 6.07 1.27 -28.43
CA LEU A 34 5.18 0.56 -27.51
C LEU A 34 3.99 -0.08 -28.27
N PRO A 35 3.81 -1.41 -28.26
CA PRO A 35 2.71 -2.07 -28.98
C PRO A 35 1.33 -1.58 -28.52
N GLU A 36 0.40 -1.29 -29.45
CA GLU A 36 -0.96 -0.83 -29.13
C GLU A 36 -1.80 -1.82 -28.31
N ARG A 37 -1.42 -3.11 -28.37
CA ARG A 37 -2.12 -4.22 -27.71
C ARG A 37 -1.12 -5.20 -27.09
N PHE A 38 -1.54 -5.80 -25.99
CA PHE A 38 -0.84 -6.90 -25.31
C PHE A 38 -1.77 -8.12 -25.18
N THR A 39 -1.19 -9.31 -25.04
CA THR A 39 -1.93 -10.55 -24.77
C THR A 39 -1.63 -11.02 -23.36
N ILE A 40 -2.68 -11.16 -22.54
CA ILE A 40 -2.60 -11.65 -21.16
C ILE A 40 -3.52 -12.87 -21.04
N GLY A 41 -2.91 -14.04 -20.79
CA GLY A 41 -3.60 -15.33 -20.80
C GLY A 41 -4.25 -15.62 -22.16
N ARG A 42 -5.58 -15.57 -22.23
CA ARG A 42 -6.37 -15.78 -23.46
C ARG A 42 -6.98 -14.51 -24.05
N ASN A 43 -6.70 -13.35 -23.45
CA ASN A 43 -7.34 -12.08 -23.77
C ASN A 43 -6.34 -11.10 -24.38
N SER A 44 -6.80 -10.23 -25.28
CA SER A 44 -5.98 -9.11 -25.78
C SER A 44 -6.52 -7.77 -25.28
N THR A 45 -5.66 -6.99 -24.61
CA THR A 45 -5.98 -5.69 -24.01
C THR A 45 -5.19 -4.56 -24.69
N HIS A 46 -5.67 -3.32 -24.55
CA HIS A 46 -4.85 -2.12 -24.71
C HIS A 46 -4.03 -1.85 -23.43
N HIS A 47 -3.26 -0.76 -23.42
CA HIS A 47 -2.45 -0.33 -22.28
C HIS A 47 -3.27 -0.17 -21.01
N LEU A 48 -3.03 -1.02 -20.00
CA LEU A 48 -3.64 -0.93 -18.67
C LEU A 48 -3.17 0.29 -17.86
N VAL A 49 -1.93 0.72 -18.12
CA VAL A 49 -1.35 2.00 -17.68
C VAL A 49 -0.54 2.59 -18.84
N ARG A 50 -0.50 3.91 -18.93
CA ARG A 50 0.21 4.65 -19.99
C ARG A 50 1.39 5.46 -19.45
N PRO A 51 2.39 5.83 -20.27
CA PRO A 51 3.52 6.65 -19.83
C PRO A 51 3.14 7.99 -19.19
N ASP A 52 2.08 8.66 -19.62
CA ASP A 52 1.59 9.89 -18.98
C ASP A 52 1.11 9.66 -17.54
N GLN A 53 0.43 8.54 -17.29
CA GLN A 53 -0.03 8.16 -15.95
C GLN A 53 1.15 7.76 -15.04
N LEU A 54 2.19 7.13 -15.61
CA LEU A 54 3.43 6.84 -14.88
C LEU A 54 4.15 8.14 -14.45
N LYS A 55 4.24 9.15 -15.33
CA LYS A 55 4.80 10.48 -14.99
C LYS A 55 3.97 11.16 -13.88
N ALA A 56 2.65 11.18 -14.01
CA ALA A 56 1.76 11.77 -13.01
C ALA A 56 1.86 11.08 -11.64
N HIS A 57 2.04 9.75 -11.62
CA HIS A 57 2.28 9.02 -10.39
C HIS A 57 3.68 9.31 -9.81
N LEU A 58 4.73 9.40 -10.63
CA LEU A 58 6.07 9.80 -10.17
C LEU A 58 6.09 11.20 -9.55
N GLN A 59 5.34 12.16 -10.11
CA GLN A 59 5.14 13.49 -9.50
C GLN A 59 4.43 13.42 -8.14
N LEU A 60 3.44 12.53 -7.99
CA LEU A 60 2.78 12.29 -6.71
C LEU A 60 3.73 11.65 -5.68
N LEU A 61 4.60 10.71 -6.09
CA LEU A 61 5.63 10.12 -5.24
C LEU A 61 6.67 11.17 -4.81
N ALA A 62 7.06 12.09 -5.71
CA ALA A 62 7.92 13.22 -5.40
C ALA A 62 7.30 14.14 -4.31
N ALA A 63 6.01 14.47 -4.45
CA ALA A 63 5.28 15.27 -3.46
C ALA A 63 5.19 14.56 -2.09
N PHE A 64 5.04 13.23 -2.06
CA PHE A 64 5.07 12.45 -0.82
C PHE A 64 6.45 12.48 -0.15
N ASP A 65 7.56 12.37 -0.89
CA ASP A 65 8.89 12.48 -0.26
C ASP A 65 9.19 13.92 0.20
N TYR A 66 8.82 14.94 -0.57
CA TYR A 66 8.96 16.34 -0.14
C TYR A 66 8.17 16.63 1.16
N LEU A 67 6.94 16.11 1.28
CA LEU A 67 6.17 16.17 2.52
C LEU A 67 6.90 15.45 3.67
N ARG A 68 7.45 14.25 3.42
CA ARG A 68 8.24 13.50 4.39
C ARG A 68 9.50 14.26 4.82
N GLN A 69 10.22 14.90 3.90
CA GLN A 69 11.38 15.74 4.18
C GLN A 69 10.99 16.93 5.08
N ARG A 70 9.89 17.63 4.78
CA ARG A 70 9.35 18.72 5.63
C ARG A 70 9.03 18.24 7.05
N VAL A 71 8.47 17.04 7.20
CA VAL A 71 8.19 16.43 8.51
C VAL A 71 9.48 16.08 9.25
N VAL A 72 10.41 15.38 8.59
CA VAL A 72 11.72 14.99 9.13
C VAL A 72 12.51 16.21 9.61
N ALA A 73 12.50 17.30 8.86
CA ALA A 73 13.20 18.55 9.17
C ALA A 73 12.54 19.42 10.27
N SER A 74 11.32 19.11 10.71
CA SER A 74 10.62 19.97 11.68
C SER A 74 10.98 19.67 13.14
N GLU A 75 11.86 20.49 13.71
CA GLU A 75 12.34 20.33 15.10
C GLU A 75 11.29 20.72 16.16
N SER A 76 10.41 21.68 15.86
CA SER A 76 9.52 22.34 16.84
C SER A 76 8.06 21.87 16.81
N LEU A 77 7.68 20.98 15.89
CA LEU A 77 6.28 20.66 15.60
C LEU A 77 5.67 19.56 16.48
N ILE A 78 6.49 18.79 17.21
CA ILE A 78 6.03 17.65 18.03
C ILE A 78 6.82 17.58 19.33
N ALA A 79 6.22 18.07 20.41
CA ALA A 79 6.82 18.02 21.74
C ALA A 79 7.06 16.57 22.20
N GLY A 80 8.27 16.27 22.66
CA GLY A 80 8.73 14.93 23.04
C GLY A 80 9.27 14.07 21.89
N LEU A 81 9.37 14.59 20.67
CA LEU A 81 10.01 13.93 19.50
C LEU A 81 11.04 14.84 18.78
N GLU A 82 11.62 15.80 19.50
CA GLU A 82 12.56 16.81 18.99
C GLU A 82 13.86 16.17 18.43
N ALA A 83 14.32 15.08 19.05
CA ALA A 83 15.57 14.41 18.70
C ALA A 83 15.43 13.20 17.75
N ASP A 84 14.21 12.82 17.34
CA ASP A 84 13.97 11.57 16.60
C ASP A 84 13.11 11.79 15.35
N SER A 85 13.80 11.99 14.23
CA SER A 85 13.16 12.34 12.95
C SER A 85 12.40 11.19 12.28
N GLU A 86 12.74 9.93 12.57
CA GLU A 86 11.95 8.79 12.09
C GLU A 86 10.63 8.67 12.86
N LYS A 87 10.65 8.83 14.19
CA LYS A 87 9.44 8.90 15.00
C LYS A 87 8.55 10.08 14.60
N ARG A 88 9.11 11.22 14.17
CA ARG A 88 8.31 12.33 13.59
C ARG A 88 7.51 11.89 12.36
N TRP A 89 8.13 11.16 11.43
CA TRP A 89 7.42 10.63 10.25
C TRP A 89 6.38 9.58 10.64
N VAL A 90 6.72 8.61 11.49
CA VAL A 90 5.77 7.60 12.01
C VAL A 90 4.57 8.26 12.71
N TRP A 91 4.80 9.36 13.43
CA TRP A 91 3.75 10.11 14.10
C TRP A 91 2.85 10.91 13.15
N PHE A 92 3.43 11.61 12.18
CA PHE A 92 2.69 12.26 11.10
C PHE A 92 1.76 11.26 10.40
N VAL A 93 2.30 10.08 10.08
CA VAL A 93 1.57 8.96 9.47
C VAL A 93 0.49 8.38 10.41
N ASN A 94 0.65 8.45 11.73
CA ASN A 94 -0.41 8.07 12.69
C ASN A 94 -1.61 9.04 12.69
N LEU A 95 -1.40 10.32 12.36
CA LEU A 95 -2.46 11.31 12.24
C LEU A 95 -3.09 11.35 10.84
N ALA A 96 -2.28 11.25 9.79
CA ALA A 96 -2.71 11.53 8.42
C ALA A 96 -3.49 10.39 7.72
N VAL A 97 -3.42 9.14 8.20
CA VAL A 97 -3.66 7.98 7.31
C VAL A 97 -4.96 7.18 7.58
N GLU A 98 -5.83 7.22 6.58
CA GLU A 98 -6.84 6.21 6.19
C GLU A 98 -6.27 5.37 4.99
N ARG A 99 -6.76 4.21 4.51
CA ARG A 99 -7.94 3.34 4.73
C ARG A 99 -7.62 1.87 4.26
N TRP A 100 -8.11 0.77 4.87
CA TRP A 100 -8.02 -0.59 4.23
C TRP A 100 -9.06 -0.68 3.12
N TYR A 101 -8.70 -0.11 1.98
CA TYR A 101 -9.65 0.63 1.17
C TYR A 101 -10.84 -0.22 0.69
N ALA A 102 -10.59 -1.24 -0.13
CA ALA A 102 -11.65 -1.90 -0.88
C ALA A 102 -12.65 -2.71 -0.02
N GLU A 103 -12.17 -3.50 0.95
CA GLU A 103 -13.10 -4.27 1.80
C GLU A 103 -13.85 -3.36 2.76
N ASP A 104 -13.17 -2.44 3.47
CA ASP A 104 -13.85 -1.62 4.48
C ASP A 104 -14.81 -0.58 3.85
N THR A 105 -14.54 -0.04 2.65
CA THR A 105 -15.53 0.82 1.96
C THR A 105 -16.77 0.06 1.46
N THR A 106 -16.65 -1.26 1.25
CA THR A 106 -17.77 -2.12 0.85
C THR A 106 -18.52 -2.67 2.08
N ARG A 107 -17.78 -2.96 3.16
CA ARG A 107 -18.23 -3.67 4.36
C ARG A 107 -18.78 -2.75 5.46
N ILE A 108 -18.28 -1.51 5.57
CA ILE A 108 -18.69 -0.56 6.62
C ILE A 108 -19.47 0.59 6.00
N SER A 109 -20.75 0.74 6.34
CA SER A 109 -21.67 1.68 5.67
C SER A 109 -21.18 3.13 5.69
N LYS A 110 -20.59 3.59 6.80
CA LYS A 110 -20.02 4.95 6.92
C LYS A 110 -18.79 5.21 6.04
N LEU A 111 -18.15 4.17 5.50
CA LEU A 111 -16.99 4.31 4.60
C LEU A 111 -17.38 4.25 3.12
N LYS A 112 -18.59 3.76 2.80
CA LYS A 112 -19.13 3.66 1.44
C LYS A 112 -19.07 4.95 0.61
N PRO A 113 -19.23 6.18 1.15
CA PRO A 113 -19.10 7.39 0.35
C PRO A 113 -17.75 7.54 -0.34
N LEU A 114 -16.69 6.92 0.19
CA LEU A 114 -15.33 7.15 -0.26
C LEU A 114 -14.91 6.31 -1.46
N THR A 115 -15.67 5.29 -1.88
CA THR A 115 -15.38 4.58 -3.17
C THR A 115 -15.32 5.56 -4.35
N LYS A 116 -16.06 6.66 -4.26
CA LYS A 116 -16.06 7.75 -5.25
C LYS A 116 -14.68 8.38 -5.47
N PHE A 117 -13.77 8.35 -4.50
CA PHE A 117 -12.42 8.90 -4.65
C PHE A 117 -11.54 8.03 -5.54
N SER A 118 -11.63 6.71 -5.45
CA SER A 118 -10.93 5.79 -6.37
C SER A 118 -11.50 5.84 -7.79
N ASP A 119 -12.79 6.11 -7.94
CA ASP A 119 -13.40 6.35 -9.26
C ASP A 119 -12.99 7.70 -9.86
N TYR A 120 -12.55 8.66 -9.04
CA TYR A 120 -12.06 9.98 -9.47
C TYR A 120 -10.53 10.03 -9.68
N PHE A 121 -9.78 9.08 -9.15
CA PHE A 121 -8.32 9.03 -9.26
C PHE A 121 -7.77 9.01 -10.71
N PRO A 122 -8.42 8.36 -11.70
CA PRO A 122 -8.01 8.48 -13.11
C PRO A 122 -8.03 9.93 -13.63
N THR A 123 -8.96 10.77 -13.16
CA THR A 123 -9.03 12.20 -13.50
C THR A 123 -7.90 12.99 -12.85
N LEU A 124 -7.50 12.60 -11.64
CA LEU A 124 -6.37 13.20 -10.91
C LEU A 124 -5.02 12.82 -11.54
N LEU A 125 -4.85 11.59 -12.02
CA LEU A 125 -3.67 11.18 -12.81
C LEU A 125 -3.58 11.91 -14.16
N ALA A 126 -4.70 12.35 -14.72
CA ALA A 126 -4.71 13.20 -15.91
C ALA A 126 -4.46 14.69 -15.61
N ASN A 127 -4.46 15.10 -14.34
CA ASN A 127 -4.30 16.48 -13.87
C ASN A 127 -3.48 16.52 -12.55
N PRO A 128 -2.21 16.09 -12.56
CA PRO A 128 -1.43 15.83 -11.33
C PRO A 128 -1.32 17.05 -10.40
N ASP A 129 -1.29 18.27 -10.94
CA ASP A 129 -1.27 19.53 -10.18
C ASP A 129 -2.44 19.65 -9.18
N LEU A 130 -3.56 18.98 -9.42
CA LEU A 130 -4.69 18.93 -8.48
C LEU A 130 -4.37 18.17 -7.19
N LEU A 131 -3.35 17.31 -7.20
CA LEU A 131 -2.83 16.58 -6.04
C LEU A 131 -1.56 17.22 -5.45
N THR A 132 -0.73 17.87 -6.28
CA THR A 132 0.64 18.25 -5.90
C THR A 132 0.88 19.74 -5.68
N THR A 133 -0.10 20.61 -5.94
CA THR A 133 0.08 22.07 -5.73
C THR A 133 0.22 22.46 -4.25
N ASP A 134 1.30 23.18 -3.92
CA ASP A 134 1.47 23.89 -2.64
C ASP A 134 0.50 25.09 -2.49
N THR A 135 -0.20 25.48 -3.57
CA THR A 135 -1.19 26.57 -3.58
C THR A 135 -2.59 26.06 -3.94
N PRO A 136 -3.29 25.39 -2.99
CA PRO A 136 -4.65 24.92 -3.18
C PRO A 136 -5.64 26.08 -3.34
N GLN A 137 -6.69 25.88 -4.14
CA GLN A 137 -7.75 26.89 -4.31
C GLN A 137 -8.48 27.17 -2.98
N PRO A 138 -8.82 28.43 -2.64
CA PRO A 138 -9.44 28.80 -1.36
C PRO A 138 -10.73 28.03 -1.03
N GLU A 139 -11.48 27.65 -2.05
CA GLU A 139 -12.72 26.86 -1.93
C GLU A 139 -12.43 25.43 -1.47
N ARG A 140 -11.29 24.83 -1.86
CA ARG A 140 -10.86 23.50 -1.40
C ARG A 140 -10.44 23.53 0.06
N VAL A 141 -9.67 24.55 0.46
CA VAL A 141 -9.27 24.81 1.85
C VAL A 141 -10.52 25.01 2.71
N SER A 142 -11.38 25.96 2.33
CA SER A 142 -12.63 26.26 3.04
C SER A 142 -13.61 25.08 3.07
N ALA A 143 -13.57 24.18 2.07
CA ALA A 143 -14.36 22.97 2.07
C ALA A 143 -13.80 21.91 3.01
N TRP A 144 -12.48 21.69 3.05
CA TRP A 144 -11.84 20.78 3.99
C TRP A 144 -12.15 21.18 5.43
N GLU A 145 -11.81 22.40 5.82
CA GLU A 145 -11.89 22.89 7.19
C GLU A 145 -13.32 22.84 7.75
N ARG A 146 -14.33 23.04 6.89
CA ARG A 146 -15.76 22.93 7.23
C ARG A 146 -16.26 21.48 7.41
N HIS A 147 -15.61 20.50 6.79
CA HIS A 147 -16.01 19.08 6.86
C HIS A 147 -15.15 18.25 7.82
N THR A 148 -13.92 18.67 8.11
CA THR A 148 -13.00 17.98 9.03
C THR A 148 -12.90 18.63 10.41
N GLU A 149 -13.27 19.91 10.53
CA GLU A 149 -13.00 20.76 11.70
C GLU A 149 -11.49 20.91 12.00
N THR A 150 -10.63 20.65 11.01
CA THR A 150 -9.16 20.77 11.11
C THR A 150 -8.58 21.67 10.01
N PRO A 151 -7.50 22.44 10.27
CA PRO A 151 -6.80 23.24 9.25
C PRO A 151 -6.41 22.43 8.01
N TYR A 152 -6.42 23.04 6.82
CA TYR A 152 -6.00 22.36 5.60
C TYR A 152 -4.49 22.02 5.58
N ASP A 153 -3.64 22.94 6.04
CA ASP A 153 -2.20 22.64 6.17
C ASP A 153 -1.98 21.55 7.24
N PRO A 154 -1.24 20.47 6.93
CA PRO A 154 -1.10 19.34 7.83
C PRO A 154 -0.28 19.68 9.09
N PHE A 155 0.61 20.68 9.04
CA PHE A 155 1.40 21.11 10.19
C PHE A 155 0.57 21.97 11.16
N ALA A 156 -0.32 22.81 10.63
CA ALA A 156 -1.34 23.51 11.41
C ALA A 156 -2.38 22.54 12.02
N SER A 157 -2.79 21.50 11.29
CA SER A 157 -3.61 20.40 11.83
C SER A 157 -2.88 19.65 12.95
N ILE A 158 -1.59 19.40 12.80
CA ILE A 158 -0.72 18.76 13.79
C ILE A 158 -0.67 19.52 15.12
N ALA A 159 -0.64 20.86 15.06
CA ALA A 159 -0.63 21.70 16.25
C ALA A 159 -1.96 21.67 17.05
N THR A 160 -3.09 21.33 16.43
CA THR A 160 -4.41 21.25 17.09
C THR A 160 -4.79 19.81 17.49
N LEU A 161 -4.40 18.80 16.70
CA LEU A 161 -4.66 17.38 16.93
C LEU A 161 -3.78 16.76 18.03
N THR A 162 -3.84 17.34 19.24
CA THR A 162 -3.05 16.92 20.42
C THR A 162 -3.62 15.70 21.14
N HIS A 163 -4.94 15.46 21.04
CA HIS A 163 -5.65 14.40 21.74
C HIS A 163 -6.63 13.65 20.82
N LYS A 164 -6.89 12.38 21.15
CA LYS A 164 -7.90 11.55 20.50
C LYS A 164 -9.00 11.14 21.49
N PRO A 165 -10.30 11.22 21.14
CA PRO A 165 -11.37 10.61 21.91
C PRO A 165 -11.33 9.09 21.80
N VAL A 166 -11.26 8.42 22.95
CA VAL A 166 -11.19 6.95 23.10
C VAL A 166 -12.29 6.51 24.08
N ASN A 167 -13.09 5.52 23.70
CA ASN A 167 -14.20 5.01 24.54
C ASN A 167 -13.76 3.78 25.34
N CYS A 168 -13.89 3.83 26.66
CA CYS A 168 -13.49 2.75 27.56
C CYS A 168 -14.26 1.44 27.31
N PRO A 169 -13.61 0.32 26.95
CA PRO A 169 -14.27 -0.97 26.73
C PRO A 169 -15.02 -1.59 27.92
N ARG A 170 -14.85 -1.06 29.14
CA ARG A 170 -15.47 -1.60 30.37
C ARG A 170 -16.66 -0.78 30.89
N CYS A 171 -16.76 0.51 30.54
CA CYS A 171 -17.81 1.39 31.05
C CYS A 171 -18.29 2.44 30.04
N SER A 172 -17.93 2.31 28.76
CA SER A 172 -18.29 3.18 27.62
C SER A 172 -17.91 4.66 27.70
N GLN A 173 -17.42 5.15 28.84
CA GLN A 173 -16.96 6.52 29.05
C GLN A 173 -15.89 6.93 28.03
N THR A 174 -16.11 8.05 27.34
CA THR A 174 -15.10 8.70 26.48
C THR A 174 -14.03 9.37 27.34
N ILE A 175 -12.77 9.20 26.94
CA ILE A 175 -11.56 9.78 27.53
C ILE A 175 -10.80 10.46 26.39
N LEU A 176 -10.20 11.62 26.64
CA LEU A 176 -9.26 12.25 25.71
C LEU A 176 -7.86 11.70 25.99
N ALA A 177 -7.35 10.84 25.11
CA ALA A 177 -6.01 10.31 25.19
C ALA A 177 -5.03 11.23 24.45
N PRO A 178 -3.95 11.74 25.07
CA PRO A 178 -2.91 12.47 24.36
C PRO A 178 -2.28 11.59 23.28
N PHE A 179 -1.93 12.15 22.11
CA PHE A 179 -1.26 11.37 21.07
C PHE A 179 0.19 11.01 21.44
N ILE A 180 0.90 11.88 22.14
CA ILE A 180 2.25 11.66 22.70
C ILE A 180 2.23 11.91 24.20
N GLN A 181 2.96 11.09 24.95
CA GLN A 181 3.33 11.34 26.34
C GLN A 181 4.83 11.06 26.53
N SER A 182 5.46 11.72 27.50
CA SER A 182 6.90 11.61 27.79
C SER A 182 7.32 10.27 28.38
N ASP A 183 6.35 9.47 28.88
CA ASP A 183 6.53 8.11 29.38
C ASP A 183 6.36 7.02 28.30
N GLY A 184 6.01 7.40 27.06
CA GLY A 184 5.76 6.48 25.96
C GLY A 184 4.34 5.91 25.88
N THR A 185 3.39 6.38 26.70
CA THR A 185 2.03 5.81 26.80
C THR A 185 0.95 6.53 25.99
N GLY A 186 1.30 7.53 25.18
CA GLY A 186 0.37 8.26 24.29
C GLY A 186 -0.18 7.42 23.13
N TYR A 187 -1.31 7.84 22.54
CA TYR A 187 -2.06 7.04 21.56
C TYR A 187 -1.29 6.69 20.28
N ALA A 188 -0.32 7.51 19.85
CA ALA A 188 0.50 7.22 18.67
C ALA A 188 1.78 6.41 19.01
N GLN A 189 2.03 6.12 20.29
CA GLN A 189 3.22 5.40 20.76
C GLN A 189 2.93 3.90 20.92
N SER A 190 3.96 3.05 20.81
CA SER A 190 3.82 1.59 20.83
C SER A 190 3.21 1.05 22.13
N ASN A 191 3.49 1.73 23.24
CA ASN A 191 3.14 1.30 24.59
C ASN A 191 1.85 1.98 25.10
N PHE A 192 0.96 2.40 24.18
CA PHE A 192 -0.27 3.13 24.51
C PHE A 192 -1.06 2.45 25.64
N SER A 193 -1.23 3.19 26.74
CA SER A 193 -1.97 2.77 27.92
C SER A 193 -2.55 4.00 28.60
N ILE A 194 -3.86 4.03 28.82
CA ILE A 194 -4.52 5.11 29.57
C ILE A 194 -5.54 4.55 30.56
N ASN A 195 -5.51 5.04 31.80
CA ASN A 195 -6.45 4.60 32.84
C ASN A 195 -7.79 5.32 32.72
N CYS A 196 -8.87 4.54 32.68
CA CYS A 196 -10.23 5.06 32.80
C CYS A 196 -10.56 5.44 34.24
N LYS A 197 -11.54 6.36 34.42
CA LYS A 197 -12.21 6.65 35.71
C LYS A 197 -12.80 5.40 36.40
N CYS A 198 -13.00 4.28 35.70
CA CYS A 198 -13.40 2.99 36.27
C CYS A 198 -12.21 2.12 36.73
N ASN A 199 -11.02 2.72 36.86
CA ASN A 199 -9.75 2.09 37.24
C ASN A 199 -9.42 0.86 36.40
N TYR A 200 -9.65 0.96 35.09
CA TYR A 200 -9.29 -0.06 34.11
C TYR A 200 -8.35 0.54 33.05
N PRO A 201 -7.19 -0.08 32.77
CA PRO A 201 -6.27 0.38 31.74
C PRO A 201 -6.85 0.11 30.35
N ILE A 202 -6.57 1.00 29.40
CA ILE A 202 -7.01 0.89 28.01
C ILE A 202 -5.79 0.87 27.11
N THR A 203 -5.60 -0.24 26.39
CA THR A 203 -4.53 -0.45 25.41
C THR A 203 -5.10 -0.56 23.99
N LYS A 204 -4.23 -0.56 22.96
CA LYS A 204 -4.67 -0.78 21.56
C LYS A 204 -5.35 -2.14 21.40
N GLU A 205 -4.76 -3.20 21.95
CA GLU A 205 -5.31 -4.56 21.89
C GLU A 205 -6.71 -4.64 22.52
N LEU A 206 -6.94 -4.03 23.68
CA LEU A 206 -8.26 -3.97 24.32
C LEU A 206 -9.29 -3.21 23.47
N LEU A 207 -8.86 -2.13 22.81
CA LEU A 207 -9.71 -1.34 21.91
C LEU A 207 -10.07 -2.12 20.63
N GLY A 208 -9.12 -2.86 20.07
CA GLY A 208 -9.34 -3.78 18.97
C GLY A 208 -10.27 -4.92 19.33
N LEU A 209 -10.11 -5.50 20.52
CA LEU A 209 -10.99 -6.54 21.08
C LEU A 209 -12.43 -6.04 21.26
N HIS A 210 -12.60 -4.78 21.70
CA HIS A 210 -13.89 -4.09 21.78
C HIS A 210 -14.50 -3.79 20.41
N LYS A 211 -13.70 -3.40 19.42
CA LYS A 211 -14.12 -3.27 18.00
C LYS A 211 -14.57 -4.62 17.43
N PHE A 212 -13.88 -5.73 17.74
CA PHE A 212 -14.28 -7.09 17.37
C PHE A 212 -15.62 -7.48 17.99
N ALA A 213 -15.76 -7.29 19.32
CA ALA A 213 -17.00 -7.59 20.04
C ALA A 213 -18.19 -6.77 19.52
N LYS A 214 -17.98 -5.50 19.13
CA LYS A 214 -18.98 -4.69 18.42
C LYS A 214 -19.35 -5.25 17.04
N ASN A 215 -18.37 -5.69 16.24
CA ASN A 215 -18.65 -6.31 14.94
C ASN A 215 -19.40 -7.64 15.08
N ALA A 216 -19.18 -8.39 16.16
CA ALA A 216 -19.88 -9.64 16.44
C ALA A 216 -21.38 -9.43 16.73
N VAL A 217 -21.73 -8.42 17.52
CA VAL A 217 -23.14 -8.11 17.86
C VAL A 217 -23.89 -7.34 16.75
N GLU A 218 -23.17 -6.74 15.81
CA GLU A 218 -23.78 -6.05 14.67
C GLU A 218 -24.62 -7.03 13.82
N SER A 219 -25.82 -6.59 13.43
CA SER A 219 -26.86 -7.41 12.77
C SER A 219 -27.25 -6.90 11.39
N THR A 220 -26.98 -5.63 11.10
CA THR A 220 -27.27 -4.97 9.82
C THR A 220 -26.24 -5.35 8.76
N SER A 221 -26.67 -5.36 7.49
CA SER A 221 -25.79 -5.63 6.35
C SER A 221 -25.43 -4.29 5.67
N PRO A 222 -24.16 -4.04 5.32
CA PRO A 222 -23.02 -4.96 5.33
C PRO A 222 -22.23 -5.05 6.65
N ASP A 223 -22.40 -4.11 7.59
CA ASP A 223 -21.50 -3.91 8.74
C ASP A 223 -21.31 -5.14 9.65
N LYS A 224 -22.28 -6.06 9.70
CA LYS A 224 -22.20 -7.34 10.42
C LYS A 224 -21.07 -8.28 9.96
N TYR A 225 -20.57 -8.18 8.73
CA TYR A 225 -19.53 -9.08 8.26
C TYR A 225 -18.18 -8.72 8.87
N PHE A 226 -17.41 -9.72 9.29
CA PHE A 226 -16.06 -9.50 9.82
C PHE A 226 -15.08 -9.12 8.72
N ALA A 227 -14.07 -8.33 9.06
CA ALA A 227 -12.97 -8.01 8.14
C ALA A 227 -12.24 -9.27 7.65
N GLY A 228 -11.77 -9.25 6.42
CA GLY A 228 -11.09 -10.36 5.76
C GLY A 228 -12.00 -11.48 5.25
N THR A 229 -13.33 -11.39 5.42
CA THR A 229 -14.28 -12.49 5.14
C THR A 229 -15.15 -12.32 3.90
N LEU A 230 -15.27 -11.11 3.34
CA LEU A 230 -16.01 -10.87 2.09
C LEU A 230 -15.08 -10.93 0.87
N HIS A 231 -13.79 -10.67 1.06
CA HIS A 231 -12.79 -10.69 -0.01
C HIS A 231 -12.18 -12.08 -0.24
N THR A 232 -12.43 -12.64 -1.43
CA THR A 232 -11.72 -13.79 -2.01
C THR A 232 -11.06 -13.40 -3.34
N PRO A 233 -10.00 -14.09 -3.81
CA PRO A 233 -9.34 -13.75 -5.08
C PRO A 233 -10.23 -13.81 -6.32
N ARG A 234 -11.36 -14.53 -6.29
CA ARG A 234 -12.30 -14.64 -7.43
C ARG A 234 -13.61 -13.86 -7.23
N ASN A 235 -13.87 -13.38 -6.02
CA ASN A 235 -15.03 -12.57 -5.69
C ASN A 235 -14.69 -11.69 -4.49
N ILE A 236 -14.61 -10.36 -4.71
CA ILE A 236 -14.33 -9.39 -3.64
C ILE A 236 -15.57 -9.02 -2.82
N PHE A 237 -16.76 -9.57 -3.13
CA PHE A 237 -17.95 -9.39 -2.31
C PHE A 237 -18.70 -10.71 -2.18
N ASP A 238 -18.00 -11.71 -1.64
CA ASP A 238 -18.59 -13.02 -1.34
C ASP A 238 -19.39 -12.98 -0.03
N ILE A 239 -20.59 -12.39 -0.13
CA ILE A 239 -21.60 -12.34 0.94
C ILE A 239 -21.87 -13.74 1.51
N LYS A 240 -21.82 -14.79 0.66
CA LYS A 240 -22.10 -16.17 1.06
C LYS A 240 -20.98 -16.73 1.93
N SER A 241 -19.72 -16.55 1.54
CA SER A 241 -18.56 -16.92 2.38
C SER A 241 -18.50 -16.08 3.65
N GLY A 242 -18.69 -14.76 3.57
CA GLY A 242 -18.73 -13.88 4.73
C GLY A 242 -19.82 -14.26 5.75
N TYR A 243 -21.00 -14.66 5.27
CA TYR A 243 -22.06 -15.22 6.10
C TYR A 243 -21.65 -16.54 6.75
N VAL A 244 -21.19 -17.54 5.98
CA VAL A 244 -20.80 -18.85 6.51
C VAL A 244 -19.64 -18.74 7.53
N ILE A 245 -18.70 -17.82 7.32
CA ILE A 245 -17.60 -17.55 8.27
C ILE A 245 -18.13 -16.87 9.54
N ARG A 246 -19.02 -15.86 9.42
CA ARG A 246 -19.67 -15.21 10.56
C ARG A 246 -20.44 -16.21 11.41
N GLU A 247 -21.33 -17.00 10.81
CA GLU A 247 -22.14 -17.96 11.56
C GLU A 247 -21.27 -19.03 12.22
N ARG A 248 -20.18 -19.49 11.58
CA ARG A 248 -19.20 -20.40 12.20
C ARG A 248 -18.55 -19.78 13.45
N LEU A 249 -18.09 -18.53 13.39
CA LEU A 249 -17.54 -17.83 14.56
C LEU A 249 -18.55 -17.75 15.70
N LEU A 250 -19.78 -17.36 15.40
CA LEU A 250 -20.83 -17.12 16.40
C LEU A 250 -21.40 -18.40 17.04
N THR A 251 -21.02 -19.60 16.58
CA THR A 251 -21.31 -20.86 17.29
C THR A 251 -20.65 -20.96 18.68
N SER A 252 -19.59 -20.17 18.93
CA SER A 252 -18.80 -20.26 20.15
C SER A 252 -19.50 -19.71 21.38
N ASP A 253 -19.31 -20.37 22.53
CA ASP A 253 -20.01 -20.07 23.79
C ASP A 253 -19.80 -18.62 24.27
N ILE A 254 -18.68 -18.00 23.90
CA ILE A 254 -18.40 -16.58 24.17
C ILE A 254 -19.44 -15.61 23.57
N PHE A 255 -20.17 -16.03 22.52
CA PHE A 255 -21.24 -15.27 21.86
C PHE A 255 -22.65 -15.72 22.28
N LYS A 256 -22.78 -16.71 23.19
CA LYS A 256 -24.08 -17.14 23.73
C LYS A 256 -24.52 -16.18 24.83
N LEU A 257 -25.06 -15.05 24.39
CA LEU A 257 -25.49 -13.93 25.23
C LEU A 257 -26.66 -14.33 26.15
N THR A 258 -26.58 -13.93 27.41
CA THR A 258 -27.63 -14.10 28.42
C THR A 258 -28.11 -12.78 29.03
N LYS A 259 -27.44 -11.67 28.72
CA LYS A 259 -27.79 -10.31 29.14
C LYS A 259 -27.85 -9.39 27.91
N LEU A 260 -29.06 -9.15 27.40
CA LEU A 260 -29.26 -8.34 26.19
C LEU A 260 -28.94 -6.85 26.36
N ASN A 261 -28.86 -6.35 27.59
CA ASN A 261 -28.65 -4.93 27.89
C ASN A 261 -27.21 -4.44 27.64
N ASP A 262 -26.22 -5.34 27.66
CA ASP A 262 -24.83 -5.05 27.28
C ASP A 262 -24.19 -6.31 26.67
N PRO A 263 -24.45 -6.58 25.37
CA PRO A 263 -23.94 -7.78 24.72
C PRO A 263 -22.43 -7.68 24.42
N VAL A 264 -21.89 -6.46 24.30
CA VAL A 264 -20.47 -6.22 24.03
C VAL A 264 -19.64 -6.47 25.30
N GLY A 265 -20.04 -5.88 26.43
CA GLY A 265 -19.41 -6.12 27.72
C GLY A 265 -19.58 -7.57 28.20
N GLN A 266 -20.65 -8.26 27.82
CA GLN A 266 -20.76 -9.71 28.05
C GLN A 266 -19.71 -10.50 27.26
N ILE A 267 -19.53 -10.27 25.95
CA ILE A 267 -18.49 -10.94 25.15
C ILE A 267 -17.11 -10.69 25.75
N LEU A 268 -16.78 -9.43 26.07
CA LEU A 268 -15.50 -9.05 26.68
C LEU A 268 -15.29 -9.72 28.06
N SER A 269 -16.33 -9.82 28.87
CA SER A 269 -16.27 -10.50 30.17
C SER A 269 -16.09 -12.01 30.03
N ASN A 270 -16.70 -12.66 29.04
CA ASN A 270 -16.55 -14.10 28.78
C ASN A 270 -15.09 -14.48 28.45
N ILE A 271 -14.34 -13.56 27.81
CA ILE A 271 -12.91 -13.70 27.49
C ILE A 271 -11.98 -13.05 28.52
N LEU A 272 -12.49 -12.58 29.67
CA LEU A 272 -11.72 -11.82 30.68
C LEU A 272 -10.95 -10.62 30.12
N TYR A 273 -11.47 -9.98 29.07
CA TYR A 273 -10.86 -8.86 28.36
C TYR A 273 -9.49 -9.17 27.69
N ASP A 274 -9.17 -10.46 27.49
CA ASP A 274 -7.92 -10.95 26.89
C ASP A 274 -8.12 -11.43 25.43
N ALA A 275 -7.34 -10.87 24.50
CA ALA A 275 -7.37 -11.22 23.09
C ALA A 275 -6.65 -12.54 22.76
N ALA A 276 -5.65 -12.95 23.54
CA ALA A 276 -5.02 -14.27 23.43
C ALA A 276 -6.01 -15.37 23.83
N ARG A 277 -6.80 -15.16 24.91
CA ARG A 277 -7.94 -16.02 25.25
C ARG A 277 -9.01 -16.05 24.17
N MET A 278 -9.37 -14.92 23.55
CA MET A 278 -10.29 -14.93 22.40
C MET A 278 -9.74 -15.76 21.23
N ARG A 279 -8.47 -15.57 20.84
CA ARG A 279 -7.82 -16.36 19.77
C ARG A 279 -7.81 -17.86 20.11
N THR A 280 -7.54 -18.20 21.37
CA THR A 280 -7.49 -19.59 21.90
C THR A 280 -8.86 -20.26 21.95
N ILE A 281 -9.94 -19.49 22.08
CA ILE A 281 -11.31 -20.00 22.01
C ILE A 281 -11.72 -20.19 20.54
N LEU A 282 -11.53 -19.16 19.70
CA LEU A 282 -11.91 -19.20 18.29
C LEU A 282 -11.14 -20.28 17.48
N SER A 283 -9.89 -20.58 17.82
CA SER A 283 -9.10 -21.62 17.15
C SER A 283 -9.65 -23.04 17.35
N LYS A 284 -10.49 -23.27 18.38
CA LYS A 284 -11.10 -24.57 18.67
C LYS A 284 -12.37 -24.86 17.84
N HIS A 285 -12.93 -23.85 17.16
CA HIS A 285 -14.17 -23.96 16.38
C HIS A 285 -13.94 -24.28 14.89
N ASP A 286 -13.02 -25.22 14.59
CA ASP A 286 -12.67 -25.65 13.22
C ASP A 286 -12.45 -24.46 12.25
N MET A 287 -11.72 -23.43 12.69
CA MET A 287 -11.33 -22.33 11.81
C MET A 287 -9.90 -22.52 11.31
N LYS A 288 -9.71 -22.50 9.98
CA LYS A 288 -8.38 -22.53 9.36
C LYS A 288 -7.50 -21.42 9.97
N PRO A 289 -6.33 -21.73 10.58
CA PRO A 289 -5.54 -20.74 11.31
C PRO A 289 -5.16 -19.49 10.50
N ARG A 290 -4.89 -19.62 9.19
CA ARG A 290 -4.64 -18.48 8.29
C ARG A 290 -5.84 -17.51 8.21
N LEU A 291 -7.08 -18.04 8.19
CA LEU A 291 -8.29 -17.22 8.17
C LEU A 291 -8.52 -16.54 9.53
N LEU A 292 -8.35 -17.27 10.63
CA LEU A 292 -8.47 -16.68 11.98
C LEU A 292 -7.44 -15.57 12.17
N ASN A 293 -6.19 -15.77 11.72
CA ASN A 293 -5.16 -14.73 11.79
C ASN A 293 -5.51 -13.50 10.94
N LYS A 294 -5.96 -13.68 9.68
CA LYS A 294 -6.42 -12.57 8.80
C LYS A 294 -7.58 -11.77 9.42
N ILE A 295 -8.54 -12.45 10.05
CA ILE A 295 -9.64 -11.79 10.75
C ILE A 295 -9.09 -11.03 11.95
N MET A 296 -8.36 -11.68 12.86
CA MET A 296 -7.87 -11.05 14.10
C MET A 296 -6.91 -9.88 13.85
N SER A 297 -6.12 -9.88 12.77
CA SER A 297 -5.23 -8.76 12.43
C SER A 297 -5.96 -7.45 12.11
N ALA A 298 -7.24 -7.50 11.77
CA ALA A 298 -8.07 -6.30 11.54
C ALA A 298 -8.58 -5.63 12.83
N TYR A 299 -8.41 -6.28 13.98
CA TYR A 299 -8.97 -5.86 15.27
C TYR A 299 -7.86 -5.67 16.31
N THR A 300 -6.81 -4.94 15.91
CA THR A 300 -5.65 -4.56 16.72
C THR A 300 -5.80 -3.21 17.44
N ASP A 301 -6.75 -2.37 17.04
CA ASP A 301 -7.06 -1.07 17.64
C ASP A 301 -8.50 -0.59 17.32
N ASP A 302 -8.88 0.61 17.81
CA ASP A 302 -10.19 1.24 17.60
C ASP A 302 -10.39 1.92 16.24
N ARG A 303 -9.35 2.05 15.39
CA ARG A 303 -9.46 2.71 14.08
C ARG A 303 -10.48 1.94 13.24
N VAL A 304 -11.25 2.66 12.44
CA VAL A 304 -12.36 2.06 11.66
C VAL A 304 -11.86 1.03 10.65
N PHE A 305 -10.63 1.19 10.16
CA PHE A 305 -10.00 0.33 9.16
C PHE A 305 -9.36 -0.93 9.72
N SER A 306 -9.06 -1.85 8.82
CA SER A 306 -8.66 -3.23 9.13
C SER A 306 -7.19 -3.57 8.79
N LEU A 307 -6.37 -2.59 8.37
CA LEU A 307 -5.02 -2.79 7.77
C LEU A 307 -3.84 -2.91 8.75
N ASP A 308 -3.87 -2.13 9.83
CA ASP A 308 -2.75 -1.25 10.23
C ASP A 308 -2.18 -0.42 9.07
N LEU A 309 -2.65 0.82 9.00
CA LEU A 309 -2.33 1.79 7.97
C LEU A 309 -0.99 2.47 8.13
N VAL A 310 -0.49 2.56 9.36
CA VAL A 310 0.78 3.20 9.63
C VAL A 310 1.88 2.36 9.03
N GLY A 311 1.87 1.05 9.26
CA GLY A 311 2.74 0.12 8.54
C GLY A 311 2.61 0.22 7.02
N ALA A 312 1.40 0.36 6.47
CA ALA A 312 1.21 0.44 5.02
C ALA A 312 1.83 1.71 4.39
N VAL A 313 1.61 2.89 4.97
CA VAL A 313 2.24 4.12 4.44
C VAL A 313 3.74 4.19 4.75
N LEU A 314 4.21 3.53 5.82
CA LEU A 314 5.66 3.36 6.03
C LEU A 314 6.30 2.45 4.97
N ARG A 315 5.64 1.34 4.56
CA ARG A 315 6.13 0.49 3.46
C ARG A 315 6.03 1.21 2.11
N GLN A 316 4.97 1.98 1.85
CA GLN A 316 4.89 2.84 0.67
C GLN A 316 5.99 3.92 0.66
N ALA A 317 6.37 4.48 1.82
CA ALA A 317 7.49 5.43 1.91
C ALA A 317 8.85 4.79 1.57
N LEU A 318 9.03 3.48 1.79
CA LEU A 318 10.20 2.74 1.30
C LEU A 318 10.18 2.58 -0.23
N PHE A 319 9.01 2.36 -0.84
CA PHE A 319 8.87 2.36 -2.30
C PHE A 319 9.16 3.76 -2.89
N VAL A 320 8.55 4.82 -2.33
CA VAL A 320 8.82 6.22 -2.68
C VAL A 320 10.32 6.49 -2.65
N LYS A 321 11.02 6.15 -1.55
CA LYS A 321 12.47 6.34 -1.45
C LYS A 321 13.24 5.61 -2.57
N LYS A 322 12.88 4.38 -2.94
CA LYS A 322 13.55 3.68 -4.05
C LYS A 322 13.36 4.39 -5.39
N MET A 323 12.21 5.02 -5.64
CA MET A 323 11.99 5.80 -6.86
C MET A 323 12.71 7.15 -6.86
N VAL A 324 12.90 7.76 -5.68
CA VAL A 324 13.73 8.96 -5.48
C VAL A 324 15.22 8.64 -5.65
N ASP A 325 15.71 7.55 -5.06
CA ASP A 325 17.10 7.10 -5.17
C ASP A 325 17.49 6.67 -6.61
N LEU A 326 16.51 6.41 -7.47
CA LEU A 326 16.67 6.17 -8.91
C LEU A 326 16.67 7.47 -9.76
N GLY A 327 16.39 8.64 -9.17
CA GLY A 327 16.22 9.91 -9.90
C GLY A 327 14.90 10.03 -10.68
N TRP A 328 14.08 8.97 -10.75
CA TRP A 328 12.86 8.95 -11.59
C TRP A 328 11.76 9.92 -11.14
N THR A 329 11.84 10.43 -9.91
CA THR A 329 10.95 11.48 -9.40
C THR A 329 11.43 12.91 -9.71
N GLU A 330 12.61 13.09 -10.32
CA GLU A 330 13.18 14.41 -10.59
C GLU A 330 12.37 15.20 -11.62
N ALA A 331 12.21 16.50 -11.34
CA ALA A 331 11.43 17.41 -12.17
C ALA A 331 12.06 17.57 -13.55
N GLY A 332 11.45 16.93 -14.55
CA GLY A 332 11.89 16.97 -15.93
C GLY A 332 12.73 15.77 -16.39
N TYR A 333 13.00 14.77 -15.55
CA TYR A 333 13.73 13.55 -15.93
C TYR A 333 13.16 12.92 -17.21
N PHE A 334 11.84 12.74 -17.26
CA PHE A 334 11.14 12.20 -18.42
C PHE A 334 10.70 13.27 -19.45
N SER A 335 11.54 14.28 -19.71
CA SER A 335 11.25 15.31 -20.74
C SER A 335 11.72 14.94 -22.13
N SER A 336 12.80 14.15 -22.27
CA SER A 336 13.27 13.71 -23.59
C SER A 336 12.46 12.50 -24.08
N GLU A 337 12.42 12.30 -25.39
CA GLU A 337 11.79 11.11 -25.97
C GLU A 337 12.57 9.82 -25.64
N VAL A 338 13.90 9.93 -25.45
CA VAL A 338 14.77 8.81 -25.06
C VAL A 338 14.41 8.30 -23.66
N ASP A 339 14.22 9.19 -22.70
CA ASP A 339 13.85 8.81 -21.32
C ASP A 339 12.43 8.24 -21.26
N VAL A 340 11.52 8.72 -22.12
CA VAL A 340 10.16 8.19 -22.24
C VAL A 340 10.13 6.72 -22.68
N VAL A 341 11.14 6.22 -23.42
CA VAL A 341 11.26 4.79 -23.76
C VAL A 341 11.35 3.93 -22.49
N ALA A 342 12.00 4.40 -21.42
CA ALA A 342 12.03 3.65 -20.16
C ALA A 342 10.62 3.46 -19.55
N LEU A 343 9.77 4.49 -19.61
CA LEU A 343 8.36 4.39 -19.19
C LEU A 343 7.54 3.47 -20.10
N GLN A 344 7.79 3.48 -21.41
CA GLN A 344 7.18 2.52 -22.33
C GLN A 344 7.61 1.08 -22.00
N HIS A 345 8.89 0.85 -21.66
CA HIS A 345 9.38 -0.44 -21.19
C HIS A 345 8.69 -0.87 -19.88
N CYS A 346 8.43 0.05 -18.93
CA CYS A 346 7.65 -0.24 -17.72
C CYS A 346 6.26 -0.79 -18.09
N VAL A 347 5.55 -0.12 -19.02
CA VAL A 347 4.23 -0.56 -19.49
C VAL A 347 4.30 -1.96 -20.11
N ALA A 348 5.22 -2.20 -21.04
CA ALA A 348 5.34 -3.49 -21.71
C ALA A 348 5.68 -4.64 -20.74
N ARG A 349 6.63 -4.39 -19.82
CA ARG A 349 7.05 -5.37 -18.81
C ARG A 349 5.94 -5.64 -17.78
N TYR A 350 5.14 -4.65 -17.41
CA TYR A 350 3.98 -4.87 -16.56
C TYR A 350 2.93 -5.79 -17.21
N HIS A 351 2.65 -5.66 -18.51
CA HIS A 351 1.75 -6.58 -19.19
C HIS A 351 2.31 -8.01 -19.24
N ALA A 352 3.61 -8.18 -19.51
CA ALA A 352 4.26 -9.50 -19.47
C ALA A 352 4.22 -10.15 -18.06
N PHE A 353 4.37 -9.35 -17.00
CA PHE A 353 4.24 -9.80 -15.62
C PHE A 353 2.81 -10.29 -15.30
N LEU A 354 1.78 -9.61 -15.80
CA LEU A 354 0.39 -10.09 -15.69
C LEU A 354 0.13 -11.37 -16.50
N SER A 355 0.75 -11.56 -17.66
CA SER A 355 0.69 -12.83 -18.42
C SER A 355 1.29 -13.99 -17.62
N LEU A 356 2.48 -13.79 -17.07
CA LEU A 356 3.13 -14.76 -16.18
C LEU A 356 2.26 -15.10 -14.96
N MET A 357 1.63 -14.09 -14.35
CA MET A 357 0.65 -14.31 -13.27
C MET A 357 -0.61 -15.06 -13.71
N ALA A 358 -1.08 -14.88 -14.96
CA ALA A 358 -2.24 -15.59 -15.49
C ALA A 358 -1.93 -17.08 -15.73
N GLU A 359 -0.73 -17.37 -16.26
CA GLU A 359 -0.26 -18.71 -16.60
C GLU A 359 0.16 -19.54 -15.38
N SER A 360 0.71 -18.88 -14.35
CA SER A 360 1.16 -19.52 -13.10
C SER A 360 0.31 -19.14 -11.88
N PRO A 361 -0.96 -19.59 -11.78
CA PRO A 361 -1.91 -19.12 -10.77
C PRO A 361 -1.64 -19.58 -9.32
N ALA A 362 -0.65 -20.46 -9.12
CA ALA A 362 -0.23 -20.95 -7.80
C ALA A 362 1.13 -20.36 -7.34
N SER A 363 1.81 -19.61 -8.20
CA SER A 363 3.12 -19.00 -7.91
C SER A 363 2.97 -17.60 -7.32
N PHE A 364 3.93 -17.22 -6.48
CA PHE A 364 4.13 -15.83 -6.04
C PHE A 364 5.37 -15.28 -6.74
N PHE A 365 5.25 -14.08 -7.32
CA PHE A 365 6.29 -13.41 -8.09
C PHE A 365 6.54 -12.02 -7.53
N VAL A 366 7.82 -11.72 -7.26
CA VAL A 366 8.27 -10.37 -6.87
C VAL A 366 8.49 -9.53 -8.13
N PRO A 367 7.93 -8.31 -8.26
CA PRO A 367 8.19 -7.41 -9.38
C PRO A 367 9.56 -6.71 -9.26
N THR A 368 10.09 -6.21 -10.37
CA THR A 368 11.16 -5.19 -10.37
C THR A 368 10.54 -3.79 -10.26
N LEU A 369 11.31 -2.78 -9.85
CA LEU A 369 10.77 -1.45 -9.49
C LEU A 369 9.99 -0.74 -10.61
N ASP A 370 10.35 -0.98 -11.87
CA ASP A 370 9.65 -0.48 -13.06
C ASP A 370 8.28 -1.15 -13.26
N ILE A 371 8.19 -2.46 -12.99
CA ILE A 371 6.95 -3.24 -13.01
C ILE A 371 6.08 -2.85 -11.81
N ASP A 372 6.69 -2.65 -10.63
CA ASP A 372 6.03 -2.28 -9.39
C ASP A 372 5.43 -0.86 -9.47
N LEU A 373 6.16 0.10 -10.06
CA LEU A 373 5.64 1.43 -10.40
C LEU A 373 4.40 1.34 -11.29
N ALA A 374 4.48 0.55 -12.37
CA ALA A 374 3.35 0.37 -13.28
C ALA A 374 2.16 -0.34 -12.61
N TRP A 375 2.44 -1.30 -11.72
CA TRP A 375 1.43 -2.01 -10.94
C TRP A 375 0.72 -1.08 -9.93
N HIS A 376 1.47 -0.33 -9.13
CA HIS A 376 0.92 0.69 -8.22
C HIS A 376 0.07 1.71 -9.00
N THR A 377 0.57 2.19 -10.15
CA THR A 377 -0.16 3.15 -11.01
C THR A 377 -1.50 2.57 -11.49
N HIS A 378 -1.54 1.27 -11.79
CA HIS A 378 -2.78 0.59 -12.15
C HIS A 378 -3.73 0.49 -10.94
N GLN A 379 -3.22 0.15 -9.75
CA GLN A 379 -4.00 0.04 -8.51
C GLN A 379 -4.63 1.35 -8.05
N LEU A 380 -4.04 2.51 -8.37
CA LEU A 380 -4.68 3.83 -8.15
C LEU A 380 -6.04 3.93 -8.86
N MET A 381 -6.20 3.25 -10.00
CA MET A 381 -7.44 3.13 -10.75
C MET A 381 -8.27 1.92 -10.29
N ALA A 382 -8.48 1.79 -8.97
CA ALA A 382 -8.89 0.54 -8.30
C ALA A 382 -10.10 -0.20 -8.93
N SER A 383 -11.08 0.54 -9.46
CA SER A 383 -12.26 -0.04 -10.13
C SER A 383 -11.93 -0.70 -11.48
N LEU A 384 -10.99 -0.12 -12.25
CA LEU A 384 -10.44 -0.71 -13.48
C LEU A 384 -9.51 -1.88 -13.12
N TYR A 385 -8.54 -1.67 -12.23
CA TYR A 385 -7.61 -2.70 -11.75
C TYR A 385 -8.30 -4.01 -11.34
N LYS A 386 -9.37 -3.89 -10.55
CA LYS A 386 -10.23 -5.02 -10.17
C LYS A 386 -10.83 -5.72 -11.39
N SER A 387 -11.40 -4.96 -12.32
CA SER A 387 -12.03 -5.48 -13.53
C SER A 387 -11.01 -6.24 -14.38
N ASP A 388 -9.86 -5.63 -14.64
CA ASP A 388 -8.85 -6.13 -15.57
C ASP A 388 -8.11 -7.33 -14.99
N CYS A 389 -7.82 -7.36 -13.69
CA CYS A 389 -7.34 -8.59 -13.03
C CYS A 389 -8.35 -9.75 -13.15
N LEU A 390 -9.65 -9.50 -12.98
CA LEU A 390 -10.67 -10.55 -13.09
C LEU A 390 -10.88 -11.04 -14.53
N ILE A 391 -10.84 -10.14 -15.52
CA ILE A 391 -11.02 -10.46 -16.94
C ILE A 391 -9.77 -11.14 -17.51
N LEU A 392 -8.59 -10.56 -17.30
CA LEU A 392 -7.34 -10.95 -17.96
C LEU A 392 -6.63 -12.09 -17.22
N VAL A 393 -6.61 -12.04 -15.88
CA VAL A 393 -5.81 -12.92 -15.00
C VAL A 393 -6.70 -13.93 -14.25
N GLY A 394 -8.02 -13.84 -14.39
CA GLY A 394 -9.01 -14.76 -13.80
C GLY A 394 -9.16 -14.69 -12.28
N ARG A 395 -8.48 -13.72 -11.64
CA ARG A 395 -8.47 -13.47 -10.20
C ARG A 395 -7.95 -12.06 -9.92
N PHE A 396 -8.43 -11.42 -8.86
CA PHE A 396 -7.76 -10.26 -8.27
C PHE A 396 -6.33 -10.64 -7.88
N ILE A 397 -5.34 -9.85 -8.31
CA ILE A 397 -3.98 -9.96 -7.83
C ILE A 397 -3.85 -9.02 -6.64
N ASP A 398 -3.48 -9.56 -5.47
CA ASP A 398 -3.25 -8.78 -4.26
C ASP A 398 -1.78 -8.33 -4.23
N HIS A 399 -1.55 -7.08 -3.85
CA HIS A 399 -0.20 -6.58 -3.56
C HIS A 399 -0.01 -6.67 -2.05
N ASP A 400 0.32 -7.88 -1.60
CA ASP A 400 0.66 -8.13 -0.19
C ASP A 400 2.15 -7.84 0.00
N ASP A 401 2.43 -6.68 0.57
CA ASP A 401 3.77 -6.17 0.86
C ASP A 401 4.25 -6.57 2.28
N LYS A 402 3.54 -7.48 2.95
CA LYS A 402 3.89 -8.03 4.29
C LYS A 402 4.55 -9.43 4.20
N VAL A 403 5.40 -9.65 3.20
CA VAL A 403 6.07 -10.94 2.97
C VAL A 403 7.42 -10.99 3.68
N GLU A 404 7.66 -12.08 4.42
CA GLU A 404 8.92 -12.35 5.13
C GLU A 404 10.13 -12.45 4.17
N GLU A 405 11.31 -12.00 4.60
CA GLU A 405 12.50 -11.86 3.74
C GLU A 405 12.94 -13.19 3.06
N ASP A 406 12.89 -14.32 3.77
CA ASP A 406 13.19 -15.65 3.21
C ASP A 406 12.25 -16.04 2.06
N GLN A 407 10.98 -15.63 2.14
CA GLN A 407 9.99 -15.86 1.09
C GLN A 407 10.19 -14.91 -0.09
N LEU A 408 10.55 -13.65 0.16
CA LEU A 408 10.92 -12.69 -0.88
C LEU A 408 12.13 -13.18 -1.70
N ALA A 409 13.20 -13.63 -1.04
CA ALA A 409 14.38 -14.15 -1.72
C ALA A 409 14.06 -15.37 -2.61
N THR A 410 13.34 -16.36 -2.05
CA THR A 410 12.92 -17.57 -2.78
C THR A 410 12.02 -17.22 -3.99
N SER A 411 11.13 -16.25 -3.84
CA SER A 411 10.20 -15.84 -4.90
C SER A 411 10.80 -14.90 -5.94
N PHE A 412 11.83 -14.12 -5.59
CA PHE A 412 12.64 -13.37 -6.55
C PHE A 412 13.36 -14.34 -7.52
N ASP A 413 13.97 -15.39 -6.97
CA ASP A 413 14.58 -16.48 -7.74
C ASP A 413 13.59 -17.15 -8.71
N LEU A 414 12.34 -17.35 -8.27
CA LEU A 414 11.26 -17.87 -9.11
C LEU A 414 10.83 -16.88 -10.21
N THR A 415 10.73 -15.57 -9.92
CA THR A 415 10.51 -14.55 -10.95
C THR A 415 11.63 -14.60 -11.98
N CYS A 416 12.90 -14.54 -11.57
CA CYS A 416 14.05 -14.50 -12.48
C CYS A 416 14.08 -15.71 -13.43
N ARG A 417 13.83 -16.92 -12.92
CA ARG A 417 13.76 -18.14 -13.74
C ARG A 417 12.61 -18.09 -14.73
N ALA A 418 11.40 -17.76 -14.29
CA ALA A 418 10.25 -17.67 -15.19
C ALA A 418 10.43 -16.58 -16.26
N TRP A 419 10.94 -15.42 -15.87
CA TRP A 419 11.22 -14.29 -16.75
C TRP A 419 12.24 -14.62 -17.84
N SER A 420 13.26 -15.43 -17.52
CA SER A 420 14.27 -15.88 -18.49
C SER A 420 13.68 -16.79 -19.58
N VAL A 421 12.61 -17.52 -19.29
CA VAL A 421 11.89 -18.38 -20.26
C VAL A 421 10.92 -17.54 -21.10
N CYS A 422 10.24 -16.55 -20.50
CA CYS A 422 9.29 -15.70 -21.23
C CYS A 422 9.93 -14.73 -22.25
N LEU A 423 11.23 -14.42 -22.13
CA LEU A 423 11.94 -13.52 -23.05
C LEU A 423 12.68 -14.24 -24.20
N PHE A 424 12.81 -15.57 -24.16
CA PHE A 424 13.52 -16.36 -25.18
C PHE A 424 12.74 -17.64 -25.56
N PRO A 425 11.64 -17.50 -26.34
CA PRO A 425 10.98 -18.63 -27.01
C PRO A 425 11.77 -19.17 -28.22
#